data_AF-A0A7V5R5K0-F1
#
_entry.id   AF-A0A7V5R5K0-F1
#
_cell.length_a   1.000
_cell.length_b   1.000
_cell.length_c   1.000
_cell.angle_alpha   90.00
_cell.angle_beta   90.00
_cell.angle_gamma   90.00
#
_symmetry.space_group_name_H-M   'P 1'
#
loop_
_entity.id
_entity.type
_entity.pdbx_description
1 polymer ?
#
loop_
_entity_poly.entity_id
_entity_poly.type
_entity_poly.pdbx_seq_one_letter_code
_entity_poly.pdbx_strand_id
1 'polypeptide(L)'
;MRYLAERAKTLHITRIKTPAKAPAPSSGSGLQPKSATTITDPIADLAHGLNNDPKLIFDYVHNHIDYVPYYGSLKGATLTMLDGAGNDCDQAALLIALLRQAGYTAQFRYGKMTIPMEDISNWLGVENDATTVSHVLSGGGIPLNGYANTPDRFWVQAVIE
;
A
#
# COMPACT_ATOMS: atom_id res chain seq x y z
N MET A 1 -5.13 -6.75 1.60
CA MET A 1 -4.48 -6.20 2.82
C MET A 1 -4.72 -7.01 4.10
N ARG A 2 -5.77 -7.86 4.19
CA ARG A 2 -6.04 -8.70 5.39
C ARG A 2 -4.81 -9.48 5.91
N TYR A 3 -4.08 -10.15 5.04
CA TYR A 3 -2.85 -10.88 5.41
C TYR A 3 -1.63 -9.97 5.65
N LEU A 4 -1.51 -8.87 4.90
CA LEU A 4 -0.39 -7.90 5.00
C LEU A 4 -0.46 -7.10 6.33
N ALA A 5 -1.67 -6.83 6.82
CA ALA A 5 -1.95 -6.20 8.10
C ALA A 5 -1.55 -7.07 9.29
N GLU A 6 -1.92 -8.36 9.23
CA GLU A 6 -1.68 -9.30 10.32
C GLU A 6 -0.20 -9.65 10.48
N ARG A 7 0.57 -9.74 9.38
CA ARG A 7 2.03 -9.95 9.43
C ARG A 7 2.83 -8.68 9.71
N ALA A 8 2.30 -7.49 9.42
CA ALA A 8 2.92 -6.23 9.86
C ALA A 8 2.96 -6.11 11.39
N LYS A 9 2.08 -6.80 12.13
CA LYS A 9 2.18 -6.92 13.59
C LYS A 9 3.37 -7.77 14.06
N THR A 10 3.95 -8.62 13.21
CA THR A 10 5.06 -9.53 13.56
C THR A 10 6.40 -9.11 12.94
N LEU A 11 6.41 -8.18 11.99
CA LEU A 11 7.64 -7.70 11.34
C LEU A 11 8.09 -6.36 11.96
N HIS A 12 8.84 -6.46 13.05
CA HIS A 12 9.79 -5.47 13.56
C HIS A 12 9.33 -3.99 13.49
N ILE A 13 8.54 -3.57 14.46
CA ILE A 13 8.54 -2.17 14.92
C ILE A 13 9.86 -1.98 15.70
N THR A 14 10.97 -1.82 14.98
CA THR A 14 12.23 -1.41 15.60
C THR A 14 12.13 0.10 15.85
N ARG A 15 12.16 0.50 17.12
CA ARG A 15 12.28 1.90 17.56
C ARG A 15 13.61 2.47 17.03
N ILE A 16 13.59 3.07 15.85
CA ILE A 16 14.73 3.84 15.33
C ILE A 16 14.46 5.31 15.65
N LYS A 17 15.34 5.90 16.46
CA LYS A 17 15.32 7.33 16.82
C LYS A 17 15.39 8.17 15.55
N THR A 18 14.44 9.09 15.45
CA THR A 18 14.11 10.11 14.43
C THR A 18 15.26 10.59 13.52
N PRO A 19 14.97 10.84 12.23
CA PRO A 19 15.47 12.03 11.54
C PRO A 19 14.32 13.03 11.31
N ALA A 20 14.68 14.32 11.36
CA ALA A 20 13.80 15.47 11.39
C ALA A 20 12.71 15.52 10.30
N LYS A 21 11.62 16.25 10.64
CA LYS A 21 10.50 16.67 9.78
C LYS A 21 10.97 17.01 8.35
N ALA A 22 10.50 16.24 7.37
CA ALA A 22 10.76 16.52 5.96
C ALA A 22 10.14 17.88 5.55
N PRO A 23 10.81 18.66 4.67
CA PRO A 23 10.31 19.95 4.23
C PRO A 23 9.03 19.81 3.38
N ALA A 24 8.14 20.81 3.49
CA ALA A 24 6.94 20.93 2.66
C ALA A 24 7.31 21.03 1.16
N PRO A 25 6.49 20.48 0.24
CA PRO A 25 6.79 20.56 -1.19
C PRO A 25 6.76 22.02 -1.67
N SER A 26 7.79 22.40 -2.43
CA SER A 26 7.96 23.73 -3.01
C SER A 26 7.09 23.93 -4.26
N SER A 27 6.46 25.11 -4.33
CA SER A 27 5.67 25.56 -5.47
C SER A 27 6.56 25.89 -6.68
N GLY A 28 6.91 24.88 -7.47
CA GLY A 28 7.62 25.04 -8.74
C GLY A 28 6.68 24.94 -9.94
N SER A 29 6.54 26.03 -10.71
CA SER A 29 5.80 26.06 -11.98
C SER A 29 6.60 25.33 -13.07
N GLY A 30 6.35 24.03 -13.19
CA GLY A 30 6.78 23.17 -14.30
C GLY A 30 5.98 21.87 -14.28
N LEU A 31 5.69 21.27 -15.44
CA LEU A 31 5.06 19.94 -15.52
C LEU A 31 6.05 18.88 -15.01
N GLN A 32 6.19 18.79 -13.69
CA GLN A 32 6.93 17.75 -13.02
C GLN A 32 6.03 16.51 -12.94
N PRO A 33 6.55 15.30 -13.21
CA PRO A 33 5.80 14.08 -12.93
C PRO A 33 5.48 14.05 -11.43
N LYS A 34 4.18 14.02 -11.09
CA LYS A 34 3.75 13.86 -9.71
C LYS A 34 4.14 12.47 -9.23
N SER A 35 4.79 12.41 -8.08
CA SER A 35 5.08 11.14 -7.41
C SER A 35 3.77 10.40 -7.12
N ALA A 36 3.78 9.08 -7.18
CA ALA A 36 2.64 8.25 -6.77
C ALA A 36 2.19 8.53 -5.33
N THR A 37 3.07 9.12 -4.51
CA THR A 37 2.83 9.46 -3.09
C THR A 37 2.66 10.96 -2.84
N THR A 38 2.42 11.76 -3.89
CA THR A 38 2.17 13.20 -3.74
C THR A 38 0.96 13.45 -2.83
N ILE A 39 1.16 14.29 -1.81
CA ILE A 39 0.08 14.81 -0.97
C ILE A 39 -0.65 15.88 -1.77
N THR A 40 -1.87 15.58 -2.18
CA THR A 40 -2.80 16.52 -2.82
C THR A 40 -3.84 16.99 -1.81
N ASP A 41 -4.60 18.05 -2.13
CA ASP A 41 -5.63 18.56 -1.22
C ASP A 41 -6.63 17.48 -0.77
N PRO A 42 -7.15 16.58 -1.66
CA PRO A 42 -8.03 15.51 -1.22
C PRO A 42 -7.37 14.49 -0.26
N ILE A 43 -6.06 14.27 -0.39
CA ILE A 43 -5.30 13.43 0.55
C ILE A 43 -5.14 14.13 1.90
N ALA A 44 -4.87 15.44 1.87
CA ALA A 44 -4.77 16.25 3.08
C ALA A 44 -6.09 16.27 3.85
N ASP A 45 -7.19 16.50 3.16
CA ASP A 45 -8.55 16.50 3.73
C ASP A 45 -8.93 15.15 4.32
N LEU A 46 -8.64 14.05 3.61
CA LEU A 46 -8.90 12.70 4.13
C LEU A 46 -8.06 12.42 5.39
N ALA A 47 -6.77 12.73 5.40
CA ALA A 47 -5.93 12.53 6.58
C ALA A 47 -6.43 13.34 7.79
N HIS A 48 -6.83 14.59 7.57
CA HIS A 48 -7.43 15.44 8.61
C HIS A 48 -8.76 14.86 9.11
N GLY A 49 -9.63 14.37 8.21
CA GLY A 49 -10.88 13.70 8.56
C GLY A 49 -10.70 12.40 9.35
N LEU A 50 -9.53 11.76 9.20
CA LEU A 50 -9.09 10.61 9.99
C LEU A 50 -8.29 11.02 11.24
N ASN A 51 -8.40 12.29 11.66
CA ASN A 51 -7.70 12.88 12.81
C ASN A 51 -6.17 12.80 12.75
N ASN A 52 -5.58 12.59 11.57
CA ASN A 52 -4.17 12.24 11.41
C ASN A 52 -3.73 11.02 12.25
N ASP A 53 -4.68 10.18 12.67
CA ASP A 53 -4.40 9.02 13.50
C ASP A 53 -3.90 7.86 12.61
N PRO A 54 -2.71 7.30 12.86
CA PRO A 54 -2.11 6.31 11.97
C PRO A 54 -2.89 4.99 11.96
N LYS A 55 -3.63 4.68 13.03
CA LYS A 55 -4.51 3.52 13.07
C LYS A 55 -5.77 3.77 12.24
N LEU A 56 -6.41 4.93 12.36
CA LEU A 56 -7.58 5.27 11.53
C LEU A 56 -7.22 5.34 10.05
N ILE A 57 -6.04 5.88 9.72
CA ILE A 57 -5.48 5.89 8.37
C ILE A 57 -5.30 4.47 7.83
N PHE A 58 -4.69 3.59 8.63
CA PHE A 58 -4.50 2.21 8.24
C PHE A 58 -5.84 1.49 8.04
N ASP A 59 -6.75 1.63 9.00
CA ASP A 59 -8.08 1.02 8.95
C ASP A 59 -8.87 1.50 7.73
N TYR A 60 -8.76 2.78 7.37
CA TYR A 60 -9.40 3.32 6.17
C TYR A 60 -8.90 2.62 4.90
N VAL A 61 -7.58 2.60 4.69
CA VAL A 61 -7.00 1.96 3.49
C VAL A 61 -7.31 0.47 3.46
N HIS A 62 -7.28 -0.20 4.62
CA HIS A 62 -7.54 -1.62 4.73
C HIS A 62 -9.01 -1.99 4.45
N ASN A 63 -9.96 -1.18 4.92
CA ASN A 63 -11.38 -1.52 4.91
C ASN A 63 -12.17 -0.89 3.76
N HIS A 64 -11.68 0.20 3.17
CA HIS A 64 -12.40 0.97 2.15
C HIS A 64 -11.74 0.96 0.78
N ILE A 65 -10.57 0.33 0.63
CA ILE A 65 -9.90 0.24 -0.67
C ILE A 65 -9.84 -1.21 -1.13
N ASP A 66 -10.61 -1.51 -2.18
CA ASP A 66 -10.68 -2.83 -2.78
C ASP A 66 -9.38 -3.20 -3.46
N TYR A 67 -9.00 -4.47 -3.34
CA TYR A 67 -7.81 -4.97 -4.02
C TYR A 67 -8.12 -5.37 -5.45
N VAL A 68 -7.29 -4.91 -6.38
CA VAL A 68 -7.35 -5.33 -7.79
C VAL A 68 -6.00 -5.93 -8.19
N PRO A 69 -5.95 -7.16 -8.72
CA PRO A 69 -4.70 -7.85 -9.04
C PRO A 69 -4.12 -7.36 -10.37
N TYR A 70 -3.43 -6.22 -10.35
CA TYR A 70 -2.50 -5.81 -11.41
C TYR A 70 -1.13 -5.46 -10.82
N TYR A 71 -0.08 -5.38 -11.65
CA TYR A 71 1.29 -5.10 -11.20
C TYR A 71 1.74 -3.65 -11.42
N GLY A 72 2.57 -3.15 -10.51
CA GLY A 72 3.23 -1.84 -10.61
C GLY A 72 2.38 -0.66 -10.14
N SER A 73 2.95 0.56 -10.25
CA SER A 73 2.26 1.81 -9.89
C SER A 73 1.42 2.28 -11.08
N LEU A 74 0.09 2.22 -10.97
CA LEU A 74 -0.81 2.65 -12.03
C LEU A 74 -1.60 3.91 -11.65
N LYS A 75 -2.16 3.94 -10.44
CA LYS A 75 -3.07 5.00 -10.00
C LYS A 75 -2.37 6.02 -9.10
N GLY A 76 -1.47 5.57 -8.23
CA GLY A 76 -0.94 6.37 -7.13
C GLY A 76 -2.02 6.76 -6.11
N ALA A 77 -1.64 7.54 -5.10
CA ALA A 77 -2.46 7.82 -3.92
C ALA A 77 -3.84 8.41 -4.25
N THR A 78 -3.88 9.50 -5.02
CA THR A 78 -5.11 10.25 -5.24
C THR A 78 -6.14 9.46 -6.05
N LEU A 79 -5.75 8.83 -7.16
CA LEU A 79 -6.70 8.05 -7.96
C LEU A 79 -7.15 6.79 -7.23
N THR A 80 -6.27 6.16 -6.44
CA THR A 80 -6.65 5.02 -5.59
C THR A 80 -7.71 5.40 -4.56
N MET A 81 -7.55 6.58 -3.94
CA MET A 81 -8.53 7.11 -2.99
C MET A 81 -9.89 7.39 -3.65
N LEU A 82 -9.87 8.04 -4.83
CA LEU A 82 -11.10 8.43 -5.54
C LEU A 82 -11.85 7.23 -6.14
N ASP A 83 -11.11 6.24 -6.66
CA ASP A 83 -11.69 5.04 -7.25
C ASP A 83 -12.10 4.00 -6.20
N GLY A 84 -11.58 4.12 -4.96
CA GLY A 84 -11.84 3.16 -3.89
C GLY A 84 -11.23 1.78 -4.14
N ALA A 85 -10.30 1.66 -5.09
CA ALA A 85 -9.71 0.38 -5.47
C ALA A 85 -8.29 0.53 -6.04
N GLY A 86 -7.44 -0.46 -5.81
CA GLY A 86 -6.10 -0.51 -6.38
C GLY A 86 -5.31 -1.76 -5.98
N ASN A 87 -4.18 -2.00 -6.64
CA ASN A 87 -3.26 -3.05 -6.22
C ASN A 87 -2.50 -2.66 -4.94
N ASP A 88 -1.54 -3.47 -4.53
CA ASP A 88 -0.75 -3.22 -3.32
C ASP A 88 0.21 -2.03 -3.46
N CYS A 89 0.77 -1.79 -4.65
CA CYS A 89 1.59 -0.61 -4.91
C CYS A 89 0.78 0.68 -4.74
N ASP A 90 -0.43 0.71 -5.30
CA ASP A 90 -1.35 1.84 -5.27
C ASP A 90 -1.94 2.07 -3.87
N GLN A 91 -2.35 1.00 -3.18
CA GLN A 91 -2.76 1.09 -1.77
C GLN A 91 -1.61 1.53 -0.86
N ALA A 92 -0.38 1.05 -1.10
CA ALA A 92 0.80 1.51 -0.37
C ALA A 92 1.10 2.99 -0.67
N ALA A 93 0.89 3.45 -1.91
CA ALA A 93 1.07 4.84 -2.28
C ALA A 93 0.10 5.75 -1.50
N LEU A 94 -1.18 5.36 -1.42
CA LEU A 94 -2.20 6.06 -0.63
C LEU A 94 -1.83 6.09 0.86
N LEU A 95 -1.49 4.94 1.44
CA LEU A 95 -1.13 4.84 2.85
C LEU A 95 0.10 5.70 3.19
N ILE A 96 1.13 5.69 2.33
CA ILE A 96 2.32 6.54 2.50
C ILE A 96 1.95 8.02 2.45
N ALA A 97 1.10 8.44 1.50
CA ALA A 97 0.70 9.84 1.37
C ALA A 97 -0.09 10.33 2.60
N LEU A 98 -1.04 9.52 3.09
CA LEU A 98 -1.81 9.82 4.31
C LEU A 98 -0.93 9.88 5.56
N LEU A 99 -0.03 8.89 5.75
CA LEU A 99 0.88 8.87 6.90
C LEU A 99 1.86 10.05 6.88
N ARG A 100 2.39 10.41 5.70
CA ARG A 100 3.27 11.58 5.56
C ARG A 100 2.55 12.88 5.81
N GLN A 101 1.29 13.00 5.38
CA GLN A 101 0.43 14.14 5.72
C GLN A 101 0.24 14.26 7.23
N ALA A 102 0.02 13.12 7.91
CA ALA A 102 -0.09 13.06 9.37
C ALA A 102 1.26 13.29 10.11
N GLY A 103 2.35 13.52 9.38
CA GLY A 103 3.67 13.83 9.96
C GLY A 103 4.56 12.60 10.22
N TYR A 104 4.12 11.40 9.84
CA TYR A 104 4.91 10.18 10.01
C TYR A 104 5.87 9.95 8.85
N THR A 105 6.98 9.27 9.15
CA THR A 105 7.87 8.78 8.10
C THR A 105 7.34 7.45 7.57
N ALA A 106 7.04 7.41 6.27
CA ALA A 106 6.59 6.21 5.58
C ALA A 106 7.28 6.07 4.21
N GLN A 107 7.58 4.83 3.81
CA GLN A 107 8.27 4.53 2.55
C GLN A 107 7.86 3.18 1.98
N PHE A 108 8.01 3.04 0.66
CA PHE A 108 7.79 1.77 -0.02
C PHE A 108 8.82 0.73 0.39
N ARG A 109 8.35 -0.50 0.45
CA ARG A 109 9.16 -1.71 0.41
C ARG A 109 8.61 -2.59 -0.70
N TYR A 110 9.49 -3.40 -1.27
CA TYR A 110 9.18 -4.31 -2.35
C TYR A 110 9.98 -5.60 -2.17
N GLY A 111 9.40 -6.70 -2.61
CA GLY A 111 10.04 -8.00 -2.59
C GLY A 111 9.04 -9.14 -2.65
N LYS A 112 9.58 -10.35 -2.58
CA LYS A 112 8.83 -11.60 -2.64
C LYS A 112 8.15 -11.85 -1.30
N MET A 113 6.92 -12.32 -1.32
CA MET A 113 6.22 -12.70 -0.10
C MET A 113 5.55 -14.06 -0.27
N THR A 114 5.93 -15.02 0.58
CA THR A 114 5.23 -16.30 0.67
C THR A 114 4.01 -16.15 1.57
N ILE A 115 2.84 -16.41 1.00
CA ILE A 115 1.54 -16.34 1.65
C ILE A 115 0.98 -17.78 1.71
N PRO A 116 0.38 -18.25 2.81
CA PRO A 116 -0.31 -19.53 2.82
C PRO A 116 -1.35 -19.61 1.69
N MET A 117 -1.47 -20.79 1.07
CA MET A 117 -2.36 -20.98 -0.07
C MET A 117 -3.82 -20.64 0.25
N GLU A 118 -4.28 -20.97 1.46
CA GLU A 118 -5.63 -20.61 1.92
C GLU A 118 -5.82 -19.09 1.99
N ASP A 119 -4.87 -18.36 2.57
CA ASP A 119 -4.95 -16.91 2.72
C ASP A 119 -4.96 -16.18 1.38
N ILE A 120 -4.09 -16.59 0.44
CA ILE A 120 -4.01 -15.94 -0.86
C ILE A 120 -5.26 -16.24 -1.71
N SER A 121 -5.81 -17.45 -1.61
CA SER A 121 -7.02 -17.84 -2.34
C SER A 121 -8.25 -17.09 -1.80
N ASN A 122 -8.40 -17.03 -0.48
CA ASN A 122 -9.45 -16.25 0.20
C ASN A 122 -9.37 -14.76 -0.16
N TRP A 123 -8.16 -14.22 -0.21
CA TRP A 123 -7.95 -12.82 -0.55
C TRP A 123 -8.25 -12.50 -2.02
N LEU A 124 -7.97 -13.43 -2.94
CA LEU A 124 -8.30 -13.28 -4.35
C LEU A 124 -9.75 -13.67 -4.67
N GLY A 125 -10.49 -14.26 -3.73
CA GLY A 125 -11.86 -14.72 -3.93
C GLY A 125 -11.95 -15.89 -4.92
N VAL A 126 -10.94 -16.76 -4.94
CA VAL A 126 -10.87 -17.92 -5.83
C VAL A 126 -10.76 -19.23 -5.05
N GLU A 127 -10.96 -20.35 -5.75
CA GLU A 127 -10.75 -21.68 -5.19
C GLU A 127 -9.30 -21.84 -4.70
N ASN A 128 -9.11 -22.64 -3.63
CA ASN A 128 -7.81 -22.96 -3.07
C ASN A 128 -7.03 -23.94 -3.95
N ASP A 129 -6.68 -23.47 -5.15
CA ASP A 129 -6.01 -24.18 -6.22
C ASP A 129 -4.85 -23.34 -6.76
N ALA A 130 -3.66 -23.95 -6.84
CA ALA A 130 -2.44 -23.25 -7.25
C ALA A 130 -2.50 -22.75 -8.69
N THR A 131 -3.16 -23.47 -9.60
CA THR A 131 -3.32 -23.05 -11.00
C THR A 131 -4.20 -21.81 -11.09
N THR A 132 -5.33 -21.80 -10.38
CA THR A 132 -6.28 -20.69 -10.37
C THR A 132 -5.66 -19.43 -9.76
N VAL A 133 -4.98 -19.55 -8.62
CA VAL A 133 -4.23 -18.44 -8.00
C VAL A 133 -3.16 -17.91 -8.96
N SER A 134 -2.41 -18.81 -9.61
CA SER A 134 -1.38 -18.45 -10.59
C SER A 134 -1.98 -17.69 -11.78
N HIS A 135 -3.10 -18.14 -12.33
CA HIS A 135 -3.78 -17.47 -13.44
C HIS A 135 -4.26 -16.06 -13.08
N VAL A 136 -4.84 -15.85 -11.90
CA VAL A 136 -5.27 -14.51 -11.47
C VAL A 136 -4.08 -13.57 -11.34
N LEU A 137 -3.02 -14.00 -10.66
CA LEU A 137 -1.85 -13.16 -10.41
C LEU A 137 -1.05 -12.89 -11.69
N SER A 138 -0.78 -13.93 -12.48
CA SER A 138 -0.05 -13.78 -13.75
C SER A 138 -0.85 -13.04 -14.81
N GLY A 139 -2.18 -13.20 -14.84
CA GLY A 139 -3.08 -12.41 -15.69
C GLY A 139 -3.04 -10.92 -15.37
N GLY A 140 -2.80 -10.57 -14.10
CA GLY A 140 -2.50 -9.21 -13.64
C GLY A 140 -1.07 -8.72 -13.90
N GLY A 141 -0.21 -9.56 -14.49
CA GLY A 141 1.21 -9.28 -14.67
C GLY A 141 2.04 -9.32 -13.39
N ILE A 142 1.52 -9.90 -12.29
CA ILE A 142 2.23 -9.99 -11.02
C ILE A 142 3.26 -11.12 -11.09
N PRO A 143 4.57 -10.84 -10.90
CA PRO A 143 5.60 -11.88 -10.96
C PRO A 143 5.42 -12.92 -9.85
N LEU A 144 5.54 -14.20 -10.22
CA LEU A 144 5.51 -15.34 -9.30
C LEU A 144 6.91 -15.95 -9.20
N ASN A 145 7.33 -16.27 -7.97
CA ASN A 145 8.69 -16.72 -7.70
C ASN A 145 8.73 -18.22 -7.40
N GLY A 146 8.58 -19.03 -8.45
CA GLY A 146 8.62 -20.49 -8.38
C GLY A 146 7.33 -21.15 -7.86
N TYR A 147 6.55 -20.45 -7.04
CA TYR A 147 5.29 -20.94 -6.49
C TYR A 147 4.17 -19.90 -6.64
N ALA A 148 2.94 -20.38 -6.88
CA ALA A 148 1.75 -19.53 -7.03
C ALA A 148 1.50 -18.61 -5.83
N ASN A 149 1.93 -19.03 -4.64
CA ASN A 149 1.76 -18.31 -3.40
C ASN A 149 2.96 -17.45 -2.98
N THR A 150 3.94 -17.27 -3.87
CA THR A 150 5.11 -16.41 -3.63
C THR A 150 5.20 -15.30 -4.68
N PRO A 151 4.21 -14.39 -4.75
CA PRO A 151 4.26 -13.23 -5.64
C PRO A 151 5.25 -12.16 -5.17
N ASP A 152 5.68 -11.33 -6.12
CA ASP A 152 6.28 -10.01 -5.82
C ASP A 152 5.20 -9.05 -5.31
N ARG A 153 5.48 -8.36 -4.20
CA ARG A 153 4.55 -7.47 -3.52
C ARG A 153 5.20 -6.13 -3.18
N PHE A 154 4.36 -5.11 -3.02
CA PHE A 154 4.68 -3.82 -2.42
C PHE A 154 4.03 -3.72 -1.04
N TRP A 155 4.73 -3.11 -0.07
CA TRP A 155 4.17 -2.80 1.25
C TRP A 155 4.77 -1.51 1.81
N VAL A 156 4.19 -1.04 2.92
CA VAL A 156 4.64 0.18 3.60
C VAL A 156 5.49 -0.18 4.81
N GLN A 157 6.63 0.49 4.96
CA GLN A 157 7.32 0.61 6.23
C GLN A 157 7.10 2.02 6.75
N ALA A 158 6.64 2.15 8.00
CA ALA A 158 6.44 3.43 8.65
C ALA A 158 7.05 3.45 10.06
N VAL A 159 7.37 4.65 10.55
CA VAL A 159 7.79 4.92 11.92
C VAL A 159 6.65 5.67 12.62
N ILE A 160 6.07 5.05 13.64
CA ILE A 160 4.98 5.58 14.46
C ILE A 160 5.50 5.62 15.91
N GLU A 161 5.39 6.77 16.58
CA GLU A 161 5.82 6.98 17.97
C GLU A 161 4.66 6.93 18.96
#